data_AF-A0A7I8DGU5-F1
#
_entry.id   AF-A0A7I8DGU5-F1
#
_cell.length_a   1.000
_cell.length_b   1.000
_cell.length_c   1.000
_cell.angle_alpha   90.00
_cell.angle_beta   90.00
_cell.angle_gamma   90.00
#
_symmetry.space_group_name_H-M   'P 1'
#
loop_
_entity.id
_entity.type
_entity.pdbx_description
1 polymer ?
#
loop_
_entity_poly.entity_id
_entity_poly.type
_entity_poly.pdbx_seq_one_letter_code
_entity_poly.pdbx_strand_id
1 'polypeptide(L)'
;MIQETKFGKRVMATGNPIFDSEGNIKRVVCNSRDITELLTLKEQLKEIEAQVERYRSELLELRENVTDIPGLITKSEVMKRTVNLIHKLGKVDSTVLIQGQFNGQRS
;
A
#
# COMPACT_ATOMS: atom_id res chain seq x y z
N MET A 1 -4.52 10.57 -24.63
CA MET A 1 -3.09 10.78 -24.93
C MET A 1 -2.52 11.76 -23.91
N ILE A 2 -1.33 11.51 -23.36
CA ILE A 2 -0.63 12.47 -22.50
C ILE A 2 0.50 13.10 -23.33
N GLN A 3 0.60 14.42 -23.31
CA GLN A 3 1.59 15.19 -24.03
C GLN A 3 2.26 16.20 -23.09
N GLU A 4 3.54 16.46 -23.29
CA GLU A 4 4.27 17.53 -22.62
C GLU A 4 4.32 18.76 -23.53
N THR A 5 3.95 19.91 -22.97
CA THR A 5 3.96 21.19 -23.67
C THR A 5 5.34 21.84 -23.61
N LYS A 6 5.61 22.82 -24.48
CA LYS A 6 6.87 23.60 -24.48
C LYS A 6 7.16 24.35 -23.17
N PHE A 7 6.16 24.47 -22.30
CA PHE A 7 6.26 25.11 -20.98
C PHE A 7 6.39 24.10 -19.83
N GLY A 8 6.64 22.81 -20.12
CA GLY A 8 6.85 21.75 -19.12
C GLY A 8 5.57 21.19 -18.49
N LYS A 9 4.38 21.64 -18.93
CA LYS A 9 3.10 21.11 -18.43
C LYS A 9 2.75 19.79 -19.12
N ARG A 10 2.29 18.82 -18.33
CA ARG A 10 1.77 17.52 -18.79
C ARG A 10 0.26 17.63 -18.98
N VAL A 11 -0.21 17.47 -20.21
CA VAL A 11 -1.61 17.65 -20.61
C VAL A 11 -2.18 16.33 -21.13
N MET A 12 -3.36 15.96 -20.65
CA MET A 12 -4.12 14.83 -21.16
C MET A 12 -5.19 15.30 -22.14
N ALA A 13 -5.06 14.84 -23.39
CA ALA A 13 -6.03 15.07 -24.45
C ALA A 13 -6.86 13.79 -24.71
N THR A 14 -8.19 13.95 -24.77
CA THR A 14 -9.14 12.89 -25.13
C THR A 14 -10.14 13.41 -26.15
N GLY A 15 -10.38 12.65 -27.21
CA GLY A 15 -11.43 12.93 -28.20
C GLY A 15 -12.53 11.89 -28.11
N ASN A 16 -13.77 12.33 -27.97
CA ASN A 16 -14.95 11.47 -28.00
C ASN A 16 -15.78 11.81 -29.25
N PRO A 17 -15.79 10.92 -30.27
CA PRO A 17 -16.62 11.13 -31.45
C PRO A 17 -18.10 10.94 -31.11
N ILE A 18 -18.95 11.75 -31.74
CA ILE A 18 -20.40 11.67 -31.71
C ILE A 18 -20.82 11.26 -33.12
N PHE A 19 -21.51 10.12 -33.20
CA PHE A 19 -22.01 9.57 -34.45
C PHE A 19 -23.45 10.01 -34.70
N ASP A 20 -23.86 10.08 -35.97
CA ASP A 20 -25.26 10.21 -36.35
C ASP A 20 -25.99 8.85 -36.41
N SER A 21 -27.25 8.86 -36.84
CA SER A 21 -28.08 7.66 -36.96
C SER A 21 -27.58 6.66 -38.01
N GLU A 22 -26.75 7.11 -38.96
CA GLU A 22 -26.15 6.26 -40.00
C GLU A 22 -24.76 5.74 -39.59
N GLY A 23 -24.29 6.08 -38.38
CA GLY A 23 -22.98 5.70 -37.88
C GLY A 23 -21.83 6.56 -38.41
N ASN A 24 -22.12 7.66 -39.09
CA ASN A 24 -21.11 8.60 -39.56
C ASN A 24 -20.71 9.56 -38.44
N ILE A 25 -19.45 10.01 -38.42
CA ILE A 25 -18.99 10.98 -37.43
C ILE A 25 -19.67 12.32 -37.70
N LYS A 26 -20.58 12.70 -36.81
CA LYS A 26 -21.24 14.01 -36.84
C LYS A 26 -20.35 15.09 -36.25
N ARG A 27 -19.71 14.81 -35.10
CA ARG A 27 -18.84 15.74 -34.35
C ARG A 27 -17.79 14.99 -33.53
N VAL A 28 -16.71 15.66 -33.14
CA VAL A 28 -15.77 15.15 -32.12
C VAL A 28 -15.65 16.16 -31.00
N VAL A 29 -15.83 15.70 -29.76
CA VAL A 29 -15.61 16.51 -28.55
C VAL A 29 -14.21 16.23 -28.02
N CYS A 30 -13.35 17.23 -28.09
CA CYS A 30 -12.00 17.18 -27.56
C CYS A 30 -11.96 17.83 -26.17
N ASN A 31 -11.36 17.14 -25.20
CA ASN A 31 -11.05 17.66 -23.88
C ASN A 31 -9.53 17.67 -23.70
N SER A 32 -9.02 18.75 -23.11
CA SER A 32 -7.61 18.93 -22.73
C SER A 32 -7.56 19.32 -21.26
N ARG A 33 -6.83 18.54 -20.46
CA ARG A 33 -6.69 18.76 -19.01
C ARG A 33 -5.22 18.76 -18.60
N ASP A 34 -4.80 19.78 -17.86
CA ASP A 34 -3.49 19.79 -17.18
C ASP A 34 -3.51 18.74 -16.06
N ILE A 35 -2.57 17.80 -16.09
CA ILE A 35 -2.42 16.71 -15.12
C ILE A 35 -1.04 16.72 -14.46
N THR A 36 -0.30 17.84 -14.57
CA THR A 36 1.08 17.96 -14.09
C THR A 36 1.20 17.64 -12.61
N GLU A 37 0.35 18.25 -11.78
CA GLU A 37 0.34 18.06 -10.34
C GLU A 37 -0.04 16.62 -9.95
N LEU A 38 -1.07 16.07 -10.60
CA LEU A 38 -1.52 14.69 -10.36
C LEU A 38 -0.41 13.68 -10.64
N LEU A 39 0.33 13.84 -11.73
CA LEU A 39 1.44 12.95 -12.05
C LEU A 39 2.61 13.11 -11.07
N THR A 40 2.87 14.33 -10.63
CA THR A 40 3.92 14.61 -9.62
C THR A 40 3.59 13.95 -8.29
N LEU A 41 2.35 14.07 -7.82
CA LEU A 41 1.87 13.42 -6.60
C LEU A 41 1.96 11.89 -6.71
N LYS A 42 1.63 11.33 -7.88
CA LYS A 42 1.75 9.89 -8.14
C LYS A 42 3.20 9.40 -8.09
N GLU A 43 4.13 10.18 -8.62
CA GLU A 43 5.58 9.91 -8.54
C GLU A 43 6.07 9.94 -7.09
N GLN A 44 5.70 10.97 -6.32
CA GLN A 44 6.03 11.07 -4.90
C GLN A 44 5.45 9.90 -4.07
N LEU A 45 4.20 9.51 -4.33
CA LEU A 45 3.58 8.37 -3.67
C LEU A 45 4.36 7.09 -3.94
N LYS A 46 4.74 6.85 -5.19
CA LYS A 46 5.53 5.67 -5.58
C LYS A 46 6.89 5.63 -4.88
N GLU A 47 7.54 6.79 -4.72
CA GLU A 47 8.81 6.89 -4.01
C GLU A 47 8.65 6.58 -2.52
N ILE A 48 7.62 7.12 -1.87
CA ILE A 48 7.30 6.83 -0.47
C ILE A 48 7.01 5.34 -0.28
N GLU A 49 6.20 4.73 -1.15
CA GLU A 49 5.89 3.31 -1.11
C GLU A 49 7.17 2.46 -1.24
N ALA A 50 8.07 2.81 -2.15
CA ALA A 50 9.35 2.12 -2.31
C ALA A 50 10.24 2.25 -1.06
N GLN A 51 10.28 3.42 -0.42
CA GLN A 51 10.99 3.61 0.84
C GLN A 51 10.39 2.78 1.96
N VAL A 52 9.06 2.77 2.09
CA VAL A 52 8.35 1.96 3.10
C VAL A 52 8.65 0.48 2.92
N GLU A 53 8.64 -0.03 1.69
CA GLU A 53 8.99 -1.43 1.42
C GLU A 53 10.44 -1.73 1.77
N ARG A 54 11.39 -0.85 1.45
CA ARG A 54 12.78 -0.99 1.89
C ARG A 54 12.91 -1.05 3.41
N TYR A 55 12.29 -0.12 4.13
CA TYR A 55 12.31 -0.11 5.59
C TYR A 55 11.65 -1.37 6.17
N ARG A 56 10.58 -1.88 5.55
CA ARG A 56 9.98 -3.15 5.95
C ARG A 56 10.93 -4.32 5.77
N SER A 57 11.63 -4.40 4.65
CA SER A 57 12.65 -5.42 4.39
C SER A 57 13.79 -5.35 5.42
N GLU A 58 14.33 -4.17 5.67
CA GLU A 58 15.39 -3.95 6.67
C GLU A 58 14.92 -4.31 8.09
N LEU A 59 13.67 -3.99 8.46
CA LEU A 59 13.09 -4.38 9.75
C LEU A 59 12.83 -5.90 9.85
N LEU A 60 12.50 -6.57 8.75
CA LEU A 60 12.35 -8.02 8.72
C LEU A 60 13.71 -8.71 8.89
N GLU A 61 14.72 -8.26 8.17
CA GLU A 61 16.11 -8.74 8.32
C GLU A 61 16.60 -8.52 9.76
N LEU A 62 16.37 -7.34 10.33
CA LEU A 62 16.73 -7.06 11.72
C LEU A 62 15.96 -7.97 12.69
N ARG A 63 14.66 -8.23 12.47
CA ARG A 63 13.85 -9.13 13.31
C ARG A 63 14.28 -10.59 13.22
N GLU A 64 14.64 -11.07 12.05
CA GLU A 64 15.21 -12.41 11.89
C GLU A 64 16.53 -12.52 12.66
N ASN A 65 17.36 -11.48 12.63
CA ASN A 65 18.58 -11.39 13.43
C ASN A 65 18.33 -11.14 14.94
N VAL A 66 17.16 -10.60 15.32
CA VAL A 66 16.72 -10.33 16.71
C VAL A 66 15.78 -11.44 17.23
N THR A 67 15.79 -12.62 16.61
CA THR A 67 15.24 -13.83 17.26
C THR A 67 16.03 -14.23 18.52
N ASP A 68 16.96 -13.40 18.98
CA ASP A 68 17.39 -13.30 20.38
C ASP A 68 16.68 -12.11 21.06
N ILE A 69 15.39 -12.23 21.34
CA ILE A 69 14.77 -11.38 22.36
C ILE A 69 15.32 -11.85 23.71
N PRO A 70 16.08 -11.02 24.45
CA PRO A 70 16.64 -11.44 25.74
C PRO A 70 15.47 -11.75 26.69
N GLY A 71 15.26 -13.05 26.95
CA GLY A 71 14.22 -13.56 27.86
C GLY A 71 12.98 -14.15 27.19
N LEU A 72 12.79 -14.07 25.87
CA LEU A 72 11.64 -14.72 25.21
C LEU A 72 12.01 -16.13 24.71
N ILE A 73 11.82 -17.14 25.55
CA ILE A 73 11.98 -18.55 25.16
C ILE A 73 10.69 -19.03 24.49
N THR A 74 10.56 -18.86 23.17
CA THR A 74 9.44 -19.46 22.41
C THR A 74 9.93 -20.64 21.60
N LYS A 75 9.66 -21.87 22.08
CA LYS A 75 10.06 -23.12 21.42
C LYS A 75 8.97 -23.73 20.51
N SER A 76 7.81 -23.09 20.35
CA SER A 76 6.68 -23.63 19.60
C SER A 76 6.26 -22.74 18.44
N GLU A 77 6.10 -23.35 17.27
CA GLU A 77 5.65 -22.74 16.01
C GLU A 77 4.28 -22.05 16.16
N VAL A 78 3.42 -22.58 17.04
CA VAL A 78 2.11 -21.98 17.35
C VAL A 78 2.28 -20.59 17.96
N MET A 79 3.30 -20.40 18.81
CA MET A 79 3.54 -19.12 19.50
C MET A 79 4.11 -18.07 18.54
N LYS A 80 4.94 -18.46 17.57
CA LYS A 80 5.42 -17.58 16.49
C LYS A 80 4.27 -17.05 15.64
N ARG A 81 3.30 -17.93 15.31
CA ARG A 81 2.10 -17.54 14.56
C ARG A 81 1.22 -16.57 15.34
N THR A 82 1.06 -16.77 16.66
CA THR A 82 0.32 -15.84 17.53
C THR A 82 0.99 -14.47 17.60
N VAL A 83 2.32 -14.40 17.75
CA VAL A 83 3.06 -13.13 17.73
C VAL A 83 2.91 -12.41 16.39
N ASN A 84 3.01 -13.13 15.28
CA ASN A 84 2.80 -12.56 13.94
C ASN A 84 1.35 -12.07 13.72
N LEU A 85 0.36 -12.76 14.29
CA LEU A 85 -1.03 -12.33 14.24
C LEU A 85 -1.26 -11.05 15.06
N ILE A 86 -0.68 -10.96 16.26
CA ILE A 86 -0.68 -9.75 17.09
C ILE A 86 -0.03 -8.59 16.32
N HIS A 87 1.07 -8.85 15.61
CA HIS A 87 1.76 -7.82 14.80
C HIS A 87 0.93 -7.31 13.61
N LYS A 88 0.10 -8.17 13.00
CA LYS A 88 -0.86 -7.77 11.95
C LYS A 88 -2.05 -6.99 12.50
N LEU A 89 -2.52 -7.33 13.69
CA LEU A 89 -3.68 -6.69 14.34
C LEU A 89 -3.34 -5.36 15.02
N GLY A 90 -2.08 -5.10 15.37
CA GLY A 90 -1.62 -3.81 15.92
C GLY A 90 -1.75 -2.61 14.97
N LYS A 91 -2.21 -2.82 13.72
CA LYS A 91 -2.58 -1.75 12.76
C LYS A 91 -4.04 -1.29 12.91
N VAL A 92 -4.82 -1.87 13.81
CA VAL A 92 -6.20 -1.48 14.13
C VAL A 92 -6.31 -1.24 15.63
N ASP A 93 -7.00 -0.17 16.05
CA ASP A 93 -7.25 0.18 17.46
C ASP A 93 -8.24 -0.80 18.13
N SER A 94 -7.88 -2.08 18.19
CA SER A 94 -8.68 -3.12 18.85
C SER A 94 -7.98 -3.58 20.12
N THR A 95 -8.67 -3.47 21.25
CA THR A 95 -8.22 -4.03 22.53
C THR A 95 -8.26 -5.55 22.45
N VAL A 96 -7.10 -6.19 22.25
CA VAL A 96 -6.99 -7.65 22.24
C VAL A 96 -6.75 -8.16 23.66
N LEU A 97 -7.77 -8.78 24.25
CA LEU A 97 -7.67 -9.45 25.55
C LEU A 97 -7.05 -10.85 25.35
N ILE A 98 -5.79 -11.01 25.78
CA ILE A 98 -5.14 -12.33 25.82
C ILE A 98 -5.57 -13.04 27.10
N GLN A 99 -6.58 -13.91 27.02
CA GLN A 99 -6.87 -14.85 28.10
C GLN A 99 -5.89 -16.04 27.99
N GLY A 100 -4.85 -16.02 28.83
CA GLY A 100 -4.09 -17.23 29.11
C GLY A 100 -4.99 -18.19 29.88
N GLN A 101 -5.24 -19.38 29.34
CA GLN A 101 -5.90 -20.43 30.12
C GLN A 101 -5.02 -20.73 31.34
N PHE A 102 -5.49 -20.34 32.52
CA PHE A 102 -4.85 -20.65 33.79
C PHE A 102 -5.33 -22.04 34.20
N ASN A 103 -4.64 -23.09 33.77
CA ASN A 103 -4.84 -24.42 34.35
C ASN A 103 -4.09 -24.45 35.67
N GLY A 104 -4.78 -24.04 36.73
CA GLY A 104 -4.32 -24.29 38.09
C GLY A 104 -4.27 -25.79 38.35
N GLN A 105 -3.07 -26.35 38.44
CA GLN A 105 -2.79 -27.50 39.29
C GLN A 105 -1.80 -27.05 40.35
N ARG A 106 -2.33 -26.82 41.56
CA ARG A 106 -1.58 -27.01 42.80
C ARG A 106 -2.15 -28.26 43.44
N SER A 107 -1.25 -29.23 43.66
CA SER A 107 -1.31 -30.42 44.51
C SER A 107 -2.46 -31.39 44.31
#